data_AF-A0A7C5S0Q8-F1
#
_entry.id   AF-A0A7C5S0Q8-F1
#
_cell.length_a   1.000
_cell.length_b   1.000
_cell.length_c   1.000
_cell.angle_alpha   90.00
_cell.angle_beta   90.00
_cell.angle_gamma   90.00
#
_symmetry.space_group_name_H-M   'P 1'
#
loop_
_entity.id
_entity.type
_entity.pdbx_description
1 polymer ?
#
loop_
_entity_poly.entity_id
_entity_poly.type
_entity_poly.pdbx_seq_one_letter_code
_entity_poly.pdbx_strand_id
1 'polypeptide(L)'
;MARGREGTEPCSHYSFRQYTRYGDGGRWRFDATGLRRLGYQDTVSESSQYGEWNPKYKPSGDQEMNKNGMTLLEVIVSVSIVAVMASLVYGSARRQMEARDLASRIEERYSMVRISMSRMTREISMAFLSNHISTDKRTQTIFKGVSESPINRLTFSSFSHQRLKSDVHESDQNVITYYGKQDKENSSLMNLMRYEKKIIDDKPEDYGEGEVLARGIVGLKFRYYDEEKKEWVDSWDTMGIERGNKLPRYVEITLTIMDENGKEIPFVSKTKIQIQKPLSF
;
A
#
# COMPACT_ATOMS: atom_id res chain seq x y z
N MET A 1 -22.06 23.26 57.09
CA MET A 1 -21.98 21.86 56.61
C MET A 1 -20.70 21.73 55.81
N ALA A 2 -19.64 21.19 56.41
CA ALA A 2 -19.11 19.84 56.14
C ALA A 2 -18.53 19.72 54.71
N ARG A 3 -17.21 19.89 54.52
CA ARG A 3 -16.10 18.90 54.60
C ARG A 3 -16.00 17.98 53.38
N GLY A 4 -14.77 17.87 52.83
CA GLY A 4 -14.27 16.74 52.03
C GLY A 4 -13.60 17.20 50.74
N ARG A 5 -12.36 17.70 50.76
CA ARG A 5 -11.11 16.92 50.58
C ARG A 5 -11.18 15.95 49.40
N GLU A 6 -10.65 16.42 48.27
CA GLU A 6 -10.24 15.62 47.13
C GLU A 6 -9.10 14.68 47.55
N GLY A 7 -9.28 13.40 47.23
CA GLY A 7 -8.26 12.38 47.28
C GLY A 7 -8.23 11.62 45.97
N THR A 8 -7.01 11.23 45.56
CA THR A 8 -6.65 9.93 44.94
C THR A 8 -7.32 9.63 43.58
N GLU A 9 -6.65 9.41 42.44
CA GLU A 9 -5.45 8.64 42.12
C GLU A 9 -4.93 8.99 40.70
N PRO A 10 -3.67 8.64 40.37
CA PRO A 10 -3.03 8.97 39.10
C PRO A 10 -3.30 7.99 37.95
N CYS A 11 -3.11 8.52 36.73
CA CYS A 11 -3.24 7.87 35.43
C CYS A 11 -2.65 6.46 35.33
N SER A 12 -3.49 5.51 34.87
CA SER A 12 -3.10 4.16 34.48
C SER A 12 -2.29 4.17 33.16
N HIS A 13 -1.04 3.72 33.25
CA HIS A 13 -0.24 3.26 32.12
C HIS A 13 -0.90 2.06 31.43
N TYR A 14 -1.09 2.12 30.11
CA TYR A 14 -1.22 0.93 29.26
C TYR A 14 -0.07 0.93 28.25
N SER A 15 0.96 0.15 28.56
CA SER A 15 2.02 -0.23 27.61
C SER A 15 1.86 -1.73 27.35
N PHE A 16 1.56 -2.06 26.10
CA PHE A 16 1.50 -3.43 25.59
C PHE A 16 2.92 -4.04 25.62
N ARG A 17 3.16 -5.01 26.51
CA ARG A 17 4.33 -5.89 26.46
C ARG A 17 3.93 -7.24 25.89
N GLN A 18 4.39 -7.54 24.68
CA GLN A 18 4.41 -8.89 24.15
C GLN A 18 5.47 -9.70 24.89
N TYR A 19 5.10 -10.86 25.43
CA TYR A 19 6.01 -11.85 25.98
C TYR A 19 6.33 -12.87 24.89
N THR A 20 7.57 -12.91 24.41
CA THR A 20 8.13 -14.10 23.74
C THR A 20 8.92 -14.91 24.77
N ARG A 21 8.49 -16.15 25.03
CA ARG A 21 9.25 -17.14 25.78
C ARG A 21 10.40 -17.63 24.89
N TYR A 22 11.64 -17.42 25.34
CA TYR A 22 12.76 -18.30 25.02
C TYR A 22 13.33 -18.79 26.35
N GLY A 23 13.38 -20.10 26.51
CA GLY A 23 13.98 -20.73 27.68
C GLY A 23 15.51 -20.70 27.58
N ASP A 24 16.17 -20.16 28.59
CA ASP A 24 17.05 -20.91 29.48
C ASP A 24 17.38 -20.07 30.72
N GLY A 25 17.60 -20.71 31.87
CA GLY A 25 17.58 -20.09 33.19
C GLY A 25 18.81 -19.23 33.51
N GLY A 26 18.70 -17.91 33.32
CA GLY A 26 19.63 -16.92 33.87
C GLY A 26 18.90 -15.59 34.16
N ARG A 27 18.80 -15.20 35.44
CA ARG A 27 18.06 -14.00 35.87
C ARG A 27 18.91 -12.74 35.70
N TRP A 28 18.64 -11.95 34.67
CA TRP A 28 19.21 -10.61 34.49
C TRP A 28 18.18 -9.55 34.89
N ARG A 29 18.59 -8.55 35.68
CA ARG A 29 17.80 -7.33 35.93
C ARG A 29 18.50 -6.15 35.26
N PHE A 30 17.73 -5.31 34.57
CA PHE A 30 18.19 -4.04 33.99
C PHE A 30 17.72 -2.89 34.88
N ASP A 31 18.64 -2.00 35.26
CA ASP A 31 18.35 -0.63 35.70
C ASP A 31 19.25 0.37 34.95
N ALA A 32 18.95 1.66 35.12
CA ALA A 32 19.42 2.76 34.28
C ALA A 32 20.91 3.17 34.47
N THR A 33 21.75 2.33 35.09
CA THR A 33 23.16 2.67 35.37
C THR A 33 24.17 1.53 35.12
N GLY A 34 23.85 0.58 34.25
CA GLY A 34 24.82 -0.39 33.70
C GLY A 34 24.91 -1.75 34.40
N LEU A 35 25.43 -2.76 33.68
CA LEU A 35 25.42 -4.18 34.05
C LEU A 35 26.35 -4.50 35.24
N ARG A 36 25.81 -5.05 36.34
CA ARG A 36 26.59 -5.75 37.38
C ARG A 36 26.05 -7.16 37.64
N ARG A 37 26.97 -8.11 37.73
CA ARG A 37 26.73 -9.50 38.18
C ARG A 37 26.64 -9.48 39.71
N LEU A 38 25.53 -9.94 40.28
CA LEU A 38 25.38 -10.11 41.74
C LEU A 38 26.26 -11.29 42.20
N GLY A 39 27.12 -11.01 43.19
CA GLY A 39 28.09 -11.92 43.77
C GLY A 39 27.45 -13.02 44.59
N TYR A 40 28.08 -14.19 44.52
CA TYR A 40 27.87 -15.36 45.38
C TYR A 40 28.61 -15.09 46.71
N GLN A 41 27.90 -15.10 47.83
CA GLN A 41 28.50 -14.97 49.16
C GLN A 41 29.02 -16.34 49.61
N ASP A 42 30.29 -16.39 49.97
CA ASP A 42 30.90 -17.49 50.70
C ASP A 42 30.32 -17.57 52.12
N THR A 43 29.72 -18.71 52.47
CA THR A 43 29.55 -19.12 53.87
C THR A 43 30.29 -20.43 54.05
N VAL A 44 31.53 -20.32 54.51
CA VAL A 44 32.27 -21.44 55.10
C VAL A 44 31.81 -21.55 56.56
N SER A 45 31.14 -22.64 56.90
CA SER A 45 31.07 -23.12 58.28
C SER A 45 31.47 -24.58 58.30
N GLU A 46 32.74 -24.78 58.58
CA GLU A 46 33.36 -26.05 58.93
C GLU A 46 32.71 -26.59 60.20
N SER A 47 32.07 -27.76 60.12
CA SER A 47 31.95 -28.64 61.28
C SER A 47 32.26 -30.07 60.82
N SER A 48 33.41 -30.52 61.30
CA SER A 48 34.01 -31.81 61.06
C SER A 48 33.22 -32.89 61.81
N GLN A 49 32.61 -33.81 61.07
CA GLN A 49 32.25 -35.12 61.58
C GLN A 49 32.76 -36.15 60.57
N TYR A 50 33.92 -36.74 60.89
CA TYR A 50 34.46 -37.90 60.19
C TYR A 50 33.47 -39.07 60.34
N GLY A 51 32.59 -39.23 59.35
CA GLY A 51 31.89 -40.48 59.13
C GLY A 51 32.87 -41.53 58.64
N GLU A 52 32.94 -42.66 59.35
CA GLU A 52 33.65 -43.86 58.95
C GLU A 52 33.43 -44.19 57.46
N TRP A 53 34.52 -44.50 56.77
CA TRP A 53 34.49 -45.00 55.41
C TRP A 53 33.83 -46.38 55.38
N ASN A 54 32.58 -46.46 54.93
CA ASN A 54 31.87 -47.73 54.73
C ASN A 54 32.33 -48.36 53.39
N PRO A 55 33.08 -49.47 53.39
CA PRO A 55 33.70 -50.05 52.19
C PRO A 55 32.72 -50.72 51.22
N LYS A 56 31.40 -50.57 51.41
CA LYS A 56 30.37 -51.27 50.62
C LYS A 56 29.78 -50.50 49.45
N TYR A 57 30.30 -49.33 49.08
CA TYR A 57 29.99 -48.73 47.77
C TYR A 57 31.02 -49.16 46.74
N LYS A 58 30.81 -50.35 46.17
CA LYS A 58 31.42 -50.72 44.89
C LYS A 58 30.70 -49.86 43.83
N PRO A 59 31.36 -48.96 43.09
CA PRO A 59 30.72 -48.28 41.97
C PRO A 59 30.21 -49.37 41.02
N SER A 60 28.89 -49.54 40.97
CA SER A 60 28.25 -50.52 40.13
C SER A 60 28.24 -49.98 38.72
N GLY A 61 29.13 -50.53 37.89
CA GLY A 61 29.16 -50.32 36.46
C GLY A 61 30.07 -49.18 36.07
N ASP A 62 31.34 -49.52 35.85
CA ASP A 62 32.05 -48.95 34.71
C ASP A 62 31.15 -49.22 33.50
N GLN A 63 30.36 -48.24 33.09
CA GLN A 63 29.78 -48.23 31.77
C GLN A 63 30.99 -48.15 30.85
N GLU A 64 31.53 -49.31 30.45
CA GLU A 64 32.44 -49.41 29.34
C GLU A 64 31.79 -48.63 28.20
N MET A 65 32.34 -47.46 27.88
CA MET A 65 31.96 -46.71 26.71
C MET A 65 32.27 -47.62 25.53
N ASN A 66 31.24 -48.32 25.05
CA ASN A 66 31.37 -49.23 23.93
C ASN A 66 31.81 -48.37 22.73
N LYS A 67 33.11 -48.40 22.41
CA LYS A 67 33.70 -47.71 21.27
C LYS A 67 33.37 -48.48 19.99
N ASN A 68 32.08 -48.61 19.70
CA ASN A 68 31.62 -49.20 18.46
C ASN A 68 31.68 -48.10 17.39
N GLY A 69 32.50 -48.29 16.38
CA GLY A 69 32.46 -47.45 15.19
C GLY A 69 31.13 -47.63 14.45
N MET A 70 30.62 -46.56 13.82
CA MET A 70 29.40 -46.65 13.03
C MET A 70 29.55 -47.69 11.92
N THR A 71 28.50 -48.48 11.73
CA THR A 71 28.47 -49.45 10.62
C THR A 71 28.25 -48.74 9.29
N LEU A 72 28.71 -49.34 8.19
CA LEU A 72 28.48 -48.79 6.84
C LEU A 72 26.97 -48.59 6.56
N LEU A 73 26.15 -49.53 7.04
CA LEU A 73 24.69 -49.46 6.92
C LEU A 73 24.11 -48.22 7.61
N GLU A 74 24.57 -47.92 8.82
CA GLU A 74 24.12 -46.78 9.62
C GLU A 74 24.45 -45.44 8.95
N VAL A 75 25.64 -45.33 8.34
CA VAL A 75 26.03 -44.14 7.58
C VAL A 75 25.13 -43.96 6.36
N ILE A 76 24.87 -45.03 5.60
CA ILE A 76 24.00 -44.97 4.42
C ILE A 76 22.58 -44.57 4.80
N VAL A 77 22.02 -45.15 5.86
CA VAL A 77 20.68 -44.80 6.36
C VAL A 77 20.64 -43.34 6.82
N SER A 78 21.64 -42.88 7.57
CA SER A 78 21.72 -41.49 8.04
C SER A 78 21.77 -40.49 6.87
N VAL A 79 22.63 -40.75 5.88
CA VAL A 79 22.74 -39.91 4.67
C VAL A 79 21.44 -39.91 3.87
N SER A 80 20.76 -41.06 3.78
CA SER A 80 19.47 -41.16 3.07
C SER A 80 18.38 -40.31 3.72
N ILE A 81 18.28 -40.32 5.06
CA ILE A 81 17.30 -39.52 5.81
C ILE A 81 17.60 -38.02 5.62
N VAL A 82 18.86 -37.63 5.73
CA VAL A 82 19.29 -36.23 5.52
C VAL A 82 18.97 -35.77 4.09
N ALA A 83 19.22 -36.60 3.08
CA ALA A 83 18.92 -36.29 1.68
C ALA A 83 17.40 -36.08 1.46
N VAL A 84 16.56 -36.93 2.05
CA VAL A 84 15.10 -36.78 1.99
C VAL A 84 14.64 -35.51 2.69
N MET A 85 15.15 -35.24 3.90
CA MET A 85 14.84 -34.02 4.65
C MET A 85 15.25 -32.77 3.88
N ALA A 86 16.48 -32.73 3.35
CA ALA A 86 16.97 -31.61 2.55
C ALA A 86 16.09 -31.37 1.32
N SER A 87 15.63 -32.44 0.66
CA SER A 87 14.74 -32.34 -0.51
C SER A 87 13.37 -31.74 -0.14
N LEU A 88 12.79 -32.15 0.99
CA LEU A 88 11.51 -31.61 1.48
C LEU A 88 11.64 -30.13 1.86
N VAL A 89 12.71 -29.77 2.57
CA VAL A 89 12.99 -28.37 2.95
C VAL A 89 13.17 -27.52 1.70
N TYR A 90 13.97 -27.98 0.74
CA TYR A 90 14.19 -27.27 -0.52
C TYR A 90 12.88 -27.10 -1.32
N GLY A 91 12.08 -28.17 -1.44
CA GLY A 91 10.77 -28.12 -2.10
C GLY A 91 9.76 -27.22 -1.38
N SER A 92 9.83 -27.11 -0.06
CA SER A 92 9.02 -26.16 0.72
C SER A 92 9.47 -24.72 0.51
N ALA A 93 10.78 -24.48 0.54
CA ALA A 93 11.36 -23.15 0.34
C ALA A 93 11.00 -22.59 -1.04
N ARG A 94 11.13 -23.40 -2.09
CA ARG A 94 10.75 -23.01 -3.45
C ARG A 94 9.27 -22.64 -3.55
N ARG A 95 8.38 -23.46 -3.00
CA ARG A 95 6.94 -23.17 -2.98
C ARG A 95 6.62 -21.88 -2.22
N GLN A 96 7.35 -21.58 -1.15
CA GLN A 96 7.17 -20.33 -0.41
C GLN A 96 7.61 -19.11 -1.23
N MET A 97 8.68 -19.21 -2.02
CA MET A 97 9.11 -18.14 -2.91
C MET A 97 8.08 -17.90 -4.02
N GLU A 98 7.61 -18.96 -4.69
CA GLU A 98 6.58 -18.86 -5.73
C GLU A 98 5.27 -18.24 -5.20
N ALA A 99 4.85 -18.64 -3.99
CA ALA A 99 3.67 -18.06 -3.34
C ALA A 99 3.85 -16.57 -2.99
N ARG A 100 5.04 -16.17 -2.54
CA ARG A 100 5.37 -14.76 -2.28
C ARG A 100 5.37 -13.94 -3.56
N ASP A 101 5.96 -14.45 -4.63
CA ASP A 101 6.02 -13.75 -5.91
C ASP A 101 4.62 -13.54 -6.49
N LEU A 102 3.74 -14.55 -6.39
CA LEU A 102 2.33 -14.40 -6.77
C LEU A 102 1.62 -13.34 -5.91
N ALA A 103 1.80 -13.39 -4.60
CA ALA A 103 1.21 -12.40 -3.70
C ALA A 103 1.67 -10.98 -3.99
N SER A 104 2.98 -10.79 -4.29
CA SER A 104 3.54 -9.48 -4.66
C SER A 104 2.90 -8.93 -5.94
N ARG A 105 2.74 -9.75 -6.99
CA ARG A 105 2.11 -9.32 -8.24
C ARG A 105 0.66 -8.88 -8.04
N ILE A 106 -0.09 -9.63 -7.23
CA ILE A 106 -1.46 -9.27 -6.85
C ILE A 106 -1.44 -7.93 -6.10
N GLU A 107 -0.59 -7.78 -5.09
CA GLU A 107 -0.51 -6.55 -4.31
C GLU A 107 -0.16 -5.34 -5.17
N GLU A 108 0.85 -5.45 -6.04
CA GLU A 108 1.27 -4.40 -6.98
C GLU A 108 0.10 -3.96 -7.89
N ARG A 109 -0.68 -4.92 -8.39
CA ARG A 109 -1.84 -4.68 -9.25
C ARG A 109 -2.93 -3.88 -8.54
N TYR A 110 -3.30 -4.27 -7.32
CA TYR A 110 -4.31 -3.56 -6.52
C TYR A 110 -3.80 -2.20 -6.03
N SER A 111 -2.51 -2.11 -5.68
CA SER A 111 -1.87 -0.85 -5.29
C SER A 111 -1.89 0.16 -6.44
N MET A 112 -1.55 -0.27 -7.66
CA MET A 112 -1.66 0.54 -8.87
C MET A 112 -3.08 1.09 -9.04
N VAL A 113 -4.10 0.23 -9.02
CA VAL A 113 -5.51 0.65 -9.11
C VAL A 113 -5.86 1.68 -8.05
N ARG A 114 -5.48 1.44 -6.79
CA ARG A 114 -5.76 2.35 -5.68
C ARG A 114 -5.10 3.71 -5.88
N ILE A 115 -3.84 3.74 -6.29
CA ILE A 115 -3.08 4.97 -6.53
C ILE A 115 -3.71 5.75 -7.68
N SER A 116 -3.98 5.10 -8.81
CA SER A 116 -4.59 5.72 -9.99
C SER A 116 -5.97 6.28 -9.69
N MET A 117 -6.83 5.51 -9.01
CA MET A 117 -8.17 5.94 -8.61
C MET A 117 -8.14 7.11 -7.63
N SER A 118 -7.23 7.07 -6.64
CA SER A 118 -7.08 8.16 -5.67
C SER A 118 -6.62 9.45 -6.34
N ARG A 119 -5.70 9.35 -7.31
CA ARG A 119 -5.24 10.50 -8.09
C ARG A 119 -6.36 11.08 -8.94
N MET A 120 -7.08 10.26 -9.72
CA MET A 120 -8.20 10.71 -10.54
C MET A 120 -9.29 11.38 -9.70
N THR A 121 -9.68 10.75 -8.58
CA THR A 121 -10.69 11.29 -7.66
C THR A 121 -10.29 12.68 -7.16
N ARG A 122 -9.02 12.86 -6.77
CA ARG A 122 -8.48 14.14 -6.29
C ARG A 122 -8.46 15.19 -7.39
N GLU A 123 -7.87 14.88 -8.55
CA GLU A 123 -7.72 15.83 -9.65
C GLU A 123 -9.09 16.29 -10.17
N ILE A 124 -10.05 15.37 -10.35
CA ILE A 124 -11.42 15.67 -10.79
C ILE A 124 -12.18 16.48 -9.74
N SER A 125 -11.98 16.24 -8.43
CA SER A 125 -12.67 17.01 -7.38
C SER A 125 -12.31 18.50 -7.40
N MET A 126 -11.15 18.84 -7.97
CA MET A 126 -10.59 20.18 -8.11
C MET A 126 -10.87 20.78 -9.49
N ALA A 127 -11.74 20.15 -10.29
CA ALA A 127 -12.17 20.71 -11.56
C ALA A 127 -12.88 22.05 -11.37
N PHE A 128 -12.64 22.99 -12.29
CA PHE A 128 -13.25 24.31 -12.25
C PHE A 128 -13.52 24.84 -13.66
N LEU A 129 -14.39 25.83 -13.74
CA LEU A 129 -14.62 26.63 -14.95
C LEU A 129 -14.36 28.11 -14.63
N SER A 130 -13.92 28.85 -15.63
CA SER A 130 -13.74 30.30 -15.57
C SER A 130 -14.69 30.98 -16.53
N ASN A 131 -15.35 32.05 -16.06
CA ASN A 131 -16.16 32.94 -16.88
C ASN A 131 -15.35 34.04 -17.58
N HIS A 132 -14.02 34.01 -17.45
CA HIS A 132 -13.20 35.10 -17.94
C HIS A 132 -13.18 35.14 -19.47
N ILE A 133 -14.03 36.01 -20.01
CA ILE A 133 -13.99 36.44 -21.40
C ILE A 133 -12.90 37.51 -21.46
N SER A 134 -11.64 37.10 -21.57
CA SER A 134 -10.62 38.02 -22.05
C SER A 134 -11.03 38.44 -23.46
N THR A 135 -11.01 39.75 -23.74
CA THR A 135 -11.27 40.33 -25.07
C THR A 135 -10.44 39.65 -26.16
N ASP A 136 -9.31 39.06 -25.78
CA ASP A 136 -8.48 38.18 -26.59
C ASP A 136 -8.67 36.74 -26.06
N LYS A 137 -9.20 35.81 -26.88
CA LYS A 137 -9.61 34.42 -26.53
C LYS A 137 -8.43 33.51 -26.14
N ARG A 138 -7.45 34.00 -25.39
CA ARG A 138 -6.16 33.35 -25.14
C ARG A 138 -6.24 32.17 -24.18
N THR A 139 -7.30 32.08 -23.37
CA THR A 139 -7.45 31.03 -22.36
C THR A 139 -8.89 30.52 -22.34
N GLN A 140 -9.05 29.20 -22.40
CA GLN A 140 -10.36 28.55 -22.34
C GLN A 140 -10.34 27.38 -21.34
N THR A 141 -11.22 27.43 -20.35
CA THR A 141 -11.44 26.30 -19.43
C THR A 141 -12.44 25.30 -20.01
N ILE A 142 -12.24 24.02 -19.75
CA ILE A 142 -13.06 22.94 -20.30
C ILE A 142 -13.40 21.90 -19.23
N PHE A 143 -14.53 21.22 -19.39
CA PHE A 143 -14.78 19.91 -18.84
C PHE A 143 -15.55 19.09 -19.89
N LYS A 144 -14.86 18.10 -20.48
CA LYS A 144 -15.37 17.28 -21.58
C LYS A 144 -15.08 15.81 -21.32
N GLY A 145 -16.14 15.04 -21.18
CA GLY A 145 -16.15 13.60 -21.04
C GLY A 145 -16.73 12.94 -22.27
N VAL A 146 -15.95 12.12 -22.97
CA VAL A 146 -16.36 11.38 -24.16
C VAL A 146 -16.31 9.89 -23.86
N SER A 147 -17.43 9.22 -24.12
CA SER A 147 -17.50 7.76 -24.02
C SER A 147 -16.73 7.14 -25.19
N GLU A 148 -15.66 6.42 -24.88
CA GLU A 148 -14.80 5.73 -25.86
C GLU A 148 -14.54 4.32 -25.37
N SER A 149 -14.47 3.36 -26.29
CA SER A 149 -14.23 1.96 -25.93
C SER A 149 -12.76 1.60 -26.18
N PRO A 150 -12.07 0.94 -25.23
CA PRO A 150 -12.55 0.48 -23.92
C PRO A 150 -12.32 1.49 -22.76
N ILE A 151 -11.64 2.60 -23.03
CA ILE A 151 -11.25 3.61 -22.04
C ILE A 151 -11.86 4.94 -22.48
N ASN A 152 -12.77 5.49 -21.67
CA ASN A 152 -13.33 6.82 -21.88
C ASN A 152 -12.25 7.90 -21.82
N ARG A 153 -12.41 8.96 -22.63
CA ARG A 153 -11.57 10.16 -22.56
C ARG A 153 -12.23 11.22 -21.68
N LEU A 154 -11.44 11.82 -20.80
CA LEU A 154 -11.88 12.93 -19.95
C LEU A 154 -10.82 14.03 -19.96
N THR A 155 -11.19 15.22 -20.43
CA THR A 155 -10.35 16.42 -20.46
C THR A 155 -10.99 17.51 -19.63
N PHE A 156 -10.26 18.07 -18.67
CA PHE A 156 -10.80 19.10 -17.78
C PHE A 156 -9.74 20.06 -17.23
N SER A 157 -10.16 21.28 -16.95
CA SER A 157 -9.36 22.28 -16.23
C SER A 157 -9.43 22.05 -14.72
N SER A 158 -8.30 22.10 -14.03
CA SER A 158 -8.18 21.78 -12.61
C SER A 158 -7.18 22.69 -11.88
N PHE A 159 -7.34 22.85 -10.57
CA PHE A 159 -6.38 23.53 -9.68
C PHE A 159 -5.35 22.56 -9.06
N SER A 160 -5.16 21.40 -9.68
CA SER A 160 -4.38 20.31 -9.10
C SER A 160 -2.87 20.38 -9.41
N HIS A 161 -2.40 21.44 -10.07
CA HIS A 161 -0.99 21.57 -10.41
C HIS A 161 -0.13 21.71 -9.14
N GLN A 162 0.85 20.84 -8.97
CA GLN A 162 1.82 20.94 -7.89
C GLN A 162 3.14 21.49 -8.43
N ARG A 163 3.56 22.65 -7.90
CA ARG A 163 4.84 23.27 -8.25
C ARG A 163 5.98 22.49 -7.56
N LEU A 164 6.84 21.85 -8.35
CA LEU A 164 7.99 21.07 -7.85
C LEU A 164 9.30 21.88 -7.80
N LYS A 165 9.34 23.08 -8.39
CA LYS A 165 10.52 23.98 -8.37
C LYS A 165 10.15 25.33 -7.78
N SER A 166 10.94 25.81 -6.83
CA SER A 166 10.88 27.21 -6.41
C SER A 166 11.35 28.09 -7.58
N ASP A 167 10.64 29.20 -7.83
CA ASP A 167 11.03 30.27 -8.76
C ASP A 167 10.65 30.12 -10.25
N VAL A 168 9.69 29.26 -10.57
CA VAL A 168 9.04 29.25 -11.90
C VAL A 168 7.67 29.90 -11.82
N HIS A 169 7.32 30.75 -12.79
CA HIS A 169 5.98 31.33 -12.97
C HIS A 169 4.98 30.27 -13.45
N GLU A 170 4.85 29.16 -12.72
CA GLU A 170 3.80 28.16 -12.95
C GLU A 170 2.52 28.64 -12.26
N SER A 171 1.37 28.52 -12.91
CA SER A 171 0.07 28.73 -12.26
C SER A 171 -0.29 27.50 -11.42
N ASP A 172 -1.24 27.62 -10.49
CA ASP A 172 -1.89 26.47 -9.85
C ASP A 172 -2.91 25.78 -10.78
N GLN A 173 -3.20 26.39 -11.94
CA GLN A 173 -4.10 25.89 -12.97
C GLN A 173 -3.40 24.96 -13.95
N ASN A 174 -4.08 23.87 -14.32
CA ASN A 174 -3.68 22.96 -15.39
C ASN A 174 -4.89 22.45 -16.19
N VAL A 175 -4.62 21.81 -17.33
CA VAL A 175 -5.57 20.96 -18.04
C VAL A 175 -5.08 19.53 -18.00
N ILE A 176 -5.94 18.62 -17.55
CA ILE A 176 -5.63 17.19 -17.46
C ILE A 176 -6.48 16.43 -18.48
N THR A 177 -5.84 15.53 -19.21
CA THR A 177 -6.51 14.59 -20.10
C THR A 177 -6.18 13.15 -19.70
N TYR A 178 -7.21 12.37 -19.38
CA TYR A 178 -7.11 10.91 -19.28
C TYR A 178 -7.57 10.26 -20.58
N TYR A 179 -6.81 9.29 -21.07
CA TYR A 179 -7.12 8.59 -22.31
C TYR A 179 -6.50 7.19 -22.34
N GLY A 180 -7.02 6.33 -23.21
CA GLY A 180 -6.48 4.99 -23.43
C GLY A 180 -5.37 4.99 -24.49
N LYS A 181 -4.31 4.21 -24.26
CA LYS A 181 -3.29 3.91 -25.26
C LYS A 181 -2.98 2.43 -25.24
N GLN A 182 -2.99 1.80 -26.41
CA GLN A 182 -2.61 0.41 -26.54
C GLN A 182 -1.15 0.21 -26.12
N ASP A 183 -0.87 -0.87 -25.40
CA ASP A 183 0.49 -1.19 -24.99
C ASP A 183 1.35 -1.56 -26.22
N LYS A 184 2.61 -1.12 -26.21
CA LYS A 184 3.54 -1.34 -27.34
C LYS A 184 4.01 -2.79 -27.43
N GLU A 185 4.12 -3.47 -26.30
CA GLU A 185 4.63 -4.84 -26.19
C GLU A 185 3.48 -5.85 -26.33
N ASN A 186 2.30 -5.51 -25.81
CA ASN A 186 1.12 -6.37 -25.88
C ASN A 186 -0.11 -5.60 -26.38
N SER A 187 -0.44 -5.77 -27.65
CA SER A 187 -1.61 -5.13 -28.28
C SER A 187 -2.95 -5.52 -27.63
N SER A 188 -3.01 -6.62 -26.87
CA SER A 188 -4.23 -7.01 -26.16
C SER A 188 -4.47 -6.18 -24.89
N LEU A 189 -3.45 -5.44 -24.43
CA LEU A 189 -3.50 -4.65 -23.22
C LEU A 189 -3.68 -3.16 -23.54
N MET A 190 -4.48 -2.50 -22.72
CA MET A 190 -4.67 -1.06 -22.77
C MET A 190 -4.07 -0.40 -21.53
N ASN A 191 -3.36 0.70 -21.73
CA ASN A 191 -2.79 1.52 -20.68
C ASN A 191 -3.64 2.77 -20.50
N LEU A 192 -3.91 3.11 -19.24
CA LEU A 192 -4.47 4.41 -18.87
C LEU A 192 -3.35 5.44 -18.89
N MET A 193 -3.49 6.43 -19.74
CA MET A 193 -2.57 7.54 -19.86
C MET A 193 -3.13 8.79 -19.17
N ARG A 194 -2.23 9.61 -18.64
CA ARG A 194 -2.52 10.94 -18.09
C ARG A 194 -1.63 11.95 -18.78
N TYR A 195 -2.21 12.95 -19.44
CA TYR A 195 -1.50 14.11 -19.94
C TYR A 195 -1.84 15.34 -19.10
N GLU A 196 -0.83 16.14 -18.79
CA GLU A 196 -1.00 17.40 -18.06
C GLU A 196 -0.41 18.56 -18.86
N LYS A 197 -1.28 19.51 -19.19
CA LYS A 197 -0.92 20.79 -19.77
C LYS A 197 -0.82 21.82 -18.65
N LYS A 198 0.38 22.35 -18.43
CA LYS A 198 0.66 23.33 -17.35
C LYS A 198 0.12 24.73 -17.62
N ILE A 199 -0.21 25.03 -18.88
CA ILE A 199 -0.69 26.35 -19.32
C ILE A 199 -2.04 26.13 -19.98
N ILE A 200 -3.05 26.87 -19.53
CA ILE A 200 -4.35 26.94 -20.17
C ILE A 200 -4.23 27.91 -21.35
N ASP A 201 -4.51 27.43 -22.56
CA ASP A 201 -4.52 28.21 -23.80
C ASP A 201 -5.90 28.18 -24.47
N ASP A 202 -5.98 28.59 -25.73
CA ASP A 202 -7.20 28.60 -26.55
C ASP A 202 -7.56 27.22 -27.11
N LYS A 203 -6.71 26.20 -26.90
CA LYS A 203 -6.88 24.83 -27.38
C LYS A 203 -6.74 23.83 -26.23
N PRO A 204 -7.68 23.84 -25.27
CA PRO A 204 -7.59 22.99 -24.09
C PRO A 204 -7.78 21.49 -24.41
N GLU A 205 -8.32 21.14 -25.58
CA GLU A 205 -8.42 19.74 -26.03
C GLU A 205 -7.12 19.19 -26.63
N ASP A 206 -6.14 20.03 -26.98
CA ASP A 206 -4.88 19.57 -27.55
C ASP A 206 -4.03 18.92 -26.46
N TYR A 207 -3.78 17.61 -26.60
CA TYR A 207 -2.89 16.84 -25.72
C TYR A 207 -1.83 16.08 -26.52
N GLY A 208 -0.65 15.97 -25.92
CA GLY A 208 0.48 15.22 -26.46
C GLY A 208 0.59 13.83 -25.83
N GLU A 209 1.83 13.31 -25.79
CA GLU A 209 2.11 12.05 -25.09
C GLU A 209 2.11 12.27 -23.58
N GLY A 210 1.21 11.56 -22.88
CA GLY A 210 1.10 11.56 -21.43
C GLY A 210 1.96 10.50 -20.73
N GLU A 211 1.93 10.54 -19.41
CA GLU A 211 2.51 9.52 -18.53
C GLU A 211 1.56 8.32 -18.40
N VAL A 212 2.12 7.13 -18.13
CA VAL A 212 1.33 5.93 -17.86
C VAL A 212 0.84 5.96 -16.42
N LEU A 213 -0.47 6.07 -16.21
CA LEU A 213 -1.10 6.09 -14.89
C LEU A 213 -1.43 4.69 -14.37
N ALA A 214 -1.88 3.80 -15.24
CA ALA A 214 -2.16 2.40 -14.93
C ALA A 214 -1.92 1.53 -16.16
N ARG A 215 -1.27 0.36 -15.98
CA ARG A 215 -0.93 -0.55 -17.08
C ARG A 215 -1.91 -1.71 -17.18
N GLY A 216 -2.20 -2.15 -18.39
CA GLY A 216 -2.98 -3.35 -18.66
C GLY A 216 -4.35 -3.37 -17.98
N ILE A 217 -5.10 -2.28 -18.11
CA ILE A 217 -6.48 -2.19 -17.64
C ILE A 217 -7.43 -2.74 -18.70
N VAL A 218 -8.57 -3.28 -18.28
CA VAL A 218 -9.59 -3.80 -19.19
C VAL A 218 -10.45 -2.66 -19.72
N GLY A 219 -10.77 -1.69 -18.87
CA GLY A 219 -11.55 -0.53 -19.27
C GLY A 219 -11.67 0.53 -18.19
N LEU A 220 -12.04 1.73 -18.62
CA LEU A 220 -12.30 2.87 -17.74
C LEU A 220 -13.56 3.57 -18.22
N LYS A 221 -14.52 3.75 -17.32
CA LYS A 221 -15.78 4.45 -17.61
C LYS A 221 -15.97 5.61 -16.64
N PHE A 222 -16.45 6.72 -17.18
CA PHE A 222 -16.89 7.88 -16.42
C PHE A 222 -18.39 8.06 -16.60
N ARG A 223 -19.09 8.37 -15.51
CA ARG A 223 -20.47 8.86 -15.53
C ARG A 223 -20.56 10.17 -14.78
N TYR A 224 -21.47 11.03 -15.22
CA TYR A 224 -21.60 12.39 -14.74
C TYR A 224 -23.00 12.61 -14.21
N TYR A 225 -23.13 13.15 -13.01
CA TYR A 225 -24.43 13.44 -12.40
C TYR A 225 -24.89 14.87 -12.75
N ASP A 226 -26.02 14.95 -13.44
CA ASP A 226 -26.71 16.19 -13.79
C ASP A 226 -27.64 16.58 -12.63
N GLU A 227 -27.34 17.69 -11.94
CA GLU A 227 -28.14 18.13 -10.79
C GLU A 227 -29.52 18.66 -11.19
N GLU A 228 -29.66 19.24 -12.38
CA GLU A 228 -30.92 19.81 -12.86
C GLU A 228 -31.88 18.70 -13.29
N LYS A 229 -31.38 17.74 -14.06
CA LYS A 229 -32.17 16.59 -14.55
C LYS A 229 -32.25 15.43 -13.56
N LYS A 230 -31.43 15.44 -12.49
CA LYS A 230 -31.32 14.38 -11.47
C LYS A 230 -31.01 13.00 -12.07
N GLU A 231 -30.15 12.97 -13.08
CA GLU A 231 -29.80 11.75 -13.83
C GLU A 231 -28.29 11.58 -13.97
N TRP A 232 -27.87 10.35 -14.26
CA TRP A 232 -26.49 10.03 -14.59
C TRP A 232 -26.35 9.84 -16.09
N VAL A 233 -25.42 10.57 -16.70
CA VAL A 233 -25.11 10.53 -18.14
C VAL A 233 -23.69 10.04 -18.39
N ASP A 234 -23.44 9.46 -19.56
CA ASP A 234 -22.13 8.85 -19.91
C ASP A 234 -21.18 9.83 -20.64
N SER A 235 -21.67 11.02 -20.97
CA SER A 235 -20.89 12.09 -21.59
C SER A 235 -21.24 13.44 -20.99
N TRP A 236 -20.26 14.34 -20.96
CA TRP A 236 -20.46 15.71 -20.51
C TRP A 236 -19.66 16.66 -21.40
N ASP A 237 -20.22 17.81 -21.76
CA ASP A 237 -19.52 18.81 -22.56
C ASP A 237 -19.93 20.22 -22.12
N THR A 238 -18.99 20.94 -21.50
CA THR A 238 -19.20 22.33 -21.07
C THR A 238 -19.12 23.35 -22.18
N MET A 239 -18.66 22.97 -23.38
CA MET A 239 -18.62 23.83 -24.56
C MET A 239 -19.84 23.64 -25.46
N GLY A 240 -20.63 22.59 -25.20
CA GLY A 240 -21.90 22.33 -25.87
C GLY A 240 -23.01 23.31 -25.47
N ILE A 241 -24.08 23.34 -26.27
CA ILE A 241 -25.22 24.24 -26.06
C ILE A 241 -26.02 23.85 -24.81
N GLU A 242 -26.25 22.55 -24.58
CA GLU A 242 -27.11 22.08 -23.48
C GLU A 242 -26.51 22.31 -22.08
N ARG A 243 -25.20 22.10 -21.94
CA ARG A 243 -24.48 22.12 -20.65
C ARG A 243 -23.38 23.17 -20.62
N GLY A 244 -23.54 24.19 -21.46
CA GLY A 244 -22.64 25.33 -21.57
C GLY A 244 -22.28 25.86 -20.19
N ASN A 245 -21.00 25.82 -19.87
CA ASN A 245 -20.44 26.42 -18.65
C ASN A 245 -20.99 25.87 -17.31
N LYS A 246 -21.44 24.61 -17.30
CA LYS A 246 -21.92 23.91 -16.09
C LYS A 246 -21.11 22.65 -15.83
N LEU A 247 -20.58 22.50 -14.63
CA LEU A 247 -19.89 21.27 -14.21
C LEU A 247 -20.89 20.22 -13.69
N PRO A 248 -20.58 18.92 -13.81
CA PRO A 248 -21.37 17.90 -13.15
C PRO A 248 -21.17 17.96 -11.63
N ARG A 249 -22.20 17.61 -10.85
CA ARG A 249 -22.09 17.64 -9.38
C ARG A 249 -21.20 16.51 -8.85
N TYR A 250 -21.35 15.34 -9.46
CA TYR A 250 -20.58 14.14 -9.13
C TYR A 250 -20.06 13.48 -10.39
N VAL A 251 -18.89 12.85 -10.27
CA VAL A 251 -18.31 11.98 -11.30
C VAL A 251 -18.12 10.60 -10.69
N GLU A 252 -18.68 9.58 -11.33
CA GLU A 252 -18.44 8.18 -11.01
C GLU A 252 -17.35 7.66 -11.94
N ILE A 253 -16.34 7.03 -11.35
CA ILE A 253 -15.20 6.45 -12.04
C ILE A 253 -15.28 4.95 -11.84
N THR A 254 -15.33 4.19 -12.94
CA THR A 254 -15.29 2.72 -12.92
C THR A 254 -14.05 2.24 -13.66
N LEU A 255 -13.05 1.76 -12.93
CA LEU A 255 -11.82 1.19 -13.47
C LEU A 255 -11.91 -0.33 -13.39
N THR A 256 -11.75 -1.02 -14.52
CA THR A 256 -11.84 -2.49 -14.58
C THR A 256 -10.46 -3.07 -14.87
N ILE A 257 -10.05 -4.04 -14.07
CA ILE A 257 -8.83 -4.82 -14.27
C ILE A 257 -9.14 -6.31 -14.40
N MET A 258 -8.21 -7.06 -14.98
CA MET A 258 -8.24 -8.52 -14.97
C MET A 258 -7.48 -9.05 -13.76
N ASP A 259 -8.10 -9.98 -13.04
CA ASP A 259 -7.51 -10.75 -11.94
C ASP A 259 -6.65 -11.91 -12.45
N GLU A 260 -5.89 -12.55 -11.58
CA GLU A 260 -5.02 -13.70 -11.91
C GLU A 260 -5.80 -14.89 -12.50
N ASN A 261 -7.10 -15.00 -12.18
CA ASN A 261 -7.98 -16.04 -12.72
C ASN A 261 -8.64 -15.66 -14.07
N GLY A 262 -8.24 -14.54 -14.67
CA GLY A 262 -8.84 -14.04 -15.91
C GLY A 262 -10.21 -13.38 -15.74
N LYS A 263 -10.64 -13.12 -14.50
CA LYS A 263 -11.93 -12.49 -14.20
C LYS A 263 -11.80 -10.98 -14.18
N GLU A 264 -12.77 -10.27 -14.75
CA GLU A 264 -12.87 -8.81 -14.65
C GLU A 264 -13.35 -8.39 -13.26
N ILE A 265 -12.60 -7.47 -12.63
CA ILE A 265 -12.92 -6.86 -11.34
C ILE A 265 -13.10 -5.35 -11.53
N PRO A 266 -14.31 -4.81 -11.36
CA PRO A 266 -14.55 -3.37 -11.42
C PRO A 266 -14.28 -2.70 -10.05
N PHE A 267 -13.61 -1.55 -10.09
CA PHE A 267 -13.37 -0.66 -8.97
C PHE A 267 -14.12 0.65 -9.20
N VAL A 268 -15.04 0.97 -8.29
CA VAL A 268 -15.90 2.15 -8.42
C VAL A 268 -15.54 3.18 -7.36
N SER A 269 -15.35 4.43 -7.78
CA SER A 269 -15.22 5.59 -6.89
C SER A 269 -16.16 6.70 -7.35
N LYS A 270 -16.67 7.48 -6.40
CA LYS A 270 -17.49 8.66 -6.66
C LYS A 270 -16.79 9.88 -6.09
N THR A 271 -16.60 10.89 -6.93
CA THR A 271 -16.00 12.15 -6.52
C THR A 271 -17.00 13.29 -6.68
N LYS A 272 -16.98 14.22 -5.73
CA LYS A 272 -17.76 15.46 -5.79
C LYS A 272 -16.86 16.59 -6.28
N ILE A 273 -17.32 17.31 -7.29
CA ILE A 273 -16.64 18.53 -7.75
C ILE A 273 -16.97 19.65 -6.75
N GLN A 274 -15.93 20.26 -6.16
CA GLN A 274 -16.11 21.23 -5.07
C GLN A 274 -16.53 22.62 -5.59
N ILE A 275 -15.99 23.04 -6.74
CA ILE A 275 -16.29 24.34 -7.35
C ILE A 275 -17.37 24.13 -8.42
N GLN A 276 -18.61 24.48 -8.09
CA GLN A 276 -19.77 24.31 -8.99
C GLN A 276 -20.07 25.57 -9.82
N LYS A 277 -19.76 26.74 -9.26
CA LYS A 277 -19.97 28.02 -9.94
C LYS A 277 -18.70 28.40 -10.68
N PRO A 278 -18.80 28.82 -11.96
CA PRO A 278 -17.65 29.36 -12.65
C PRO A 278 -17.07 30.55 -11.89
N LEU A 279 -15.73 30.60 -11.84
CA LEU A 279 -15.03 31.69 -11.19
C LEU A 279 -15.15 32.96 -12.05
N SER A 280 -15.47 34.07 -11.40
CA SER A 280 -15.48 35.40 -11.99
C SER A 280 -14.38 36.19 -11.31
N PHE A 281 -13.45 36.72 -12.08
CA PHE A 281 -12.33 37.53 -11.63
C PHE A 281 -12.20 38.78 -12.50
#